data_AF-A0AAT9RI31-F1
#
_entry.id   AF-A0AAT9RI31-F1
#
_cell.length_a   1.000
_cell.length_b   1.000
_cell.length_c   1.000
_cell.angle_alpha   90.00
_cell.angle_beta   90.00
_cell.angle_gamma   90.00
#
_symmetry.space_group_name_H-M   'P 1'
#
loop_
_entity.id
_entity.type
_entity.pdbx_description
1 polymer ?
#
loop_
_entity_poly.entity_id
_entity_poly.type
_entity_poly.pdbx_seq_one_letter_code
_entity_poly.pdbx_strand_id
1 'polypeptide(L)'
;MPSSLGRVTTDAAPRYAKQFASHFGRKVPVEETPDGDHRLTFQDTEVVLQPADDHLLIRVTSPDASTLTTIQDVVSSHLERFGRRNELTVTWDEPTDDSAG
;
A
#
# COMPACT_ATOMS: atom_id res chain seq x y z
N MET A 1 17.11 3.94 1.64
CA MET A 1 15.99 3.01 1.99
C MET A 1 15.15 2.88 0.74
N PRO A 2 15.00 1.70 0.16
CA PRO A 2 14.25 1.54 -1.07
C PRO A 2 12.76 1.77 -0.88
N SER A 3 12.15 2.39 -1.89
CA SER A 3 10.71 2.64 -1.94
C SER A 3 10.15 2.34 -3.32
N SER A 4 8.86 2.07 -3.40
CA SER A 4 8.14 1.88 -4.65
C SER A 4 6.69 2.34 -4.52
N LEU A 5 6.10 2.73 -5.65
CA LEU A 5 4.73 3.15 -5.78
C LEU A 5 3.91 2.07 -6.49
N GLY A 6 2.81 1.67 -5.87
CA GLY A 6 1.80 0.78 -6.44
C GLY A 6 0.54 1.54 -6.79
N ARG A 7 -0.13 1.17 -7.89
CA ARG A 7 -1.41 1.75 -8.29
C ARG A 7 -2.44 0.65 -8.53
N VAL A 8 -3.67 0.92 -8.10
CA VAL A 8 -4.83 0.09 -8.35
C VAL A 8 -5.93 0.95 -8.92
N THR A 9 -6.29 0.76 -10.19
CA THR A 9 -7.42 1.48 -10.81
C THR A 9 -8.73 1.01 -10.20
N THR A 10 -9.50 1.93 -9.62
CA THR A 10 -10.76 1.63 -8.94
C THR A 10 -11.51 2.91 -8.57
N ASP A 11 -12.82 2.94 -8.82
CA ASP A 11 -13.69 4.05 -8.40
C ASP A 11 -14.06 3.98 -6.90
N ALA A 12 -13.54 2.98 -6.18
CA ALA A 12 -13.83 2.72 -4.78
C ALA A 12 -12.55 2.74 -3.91
N ALA A 13 -11.58 3.59 -4.26
CA ALA A 13 -10.29 3.66 -3.57
C ALA A 13 -10.42 3.85 -2.05
N PRO A 14 -11.26 4.78 -1.53
CA PRO A 14 -11.41 4.95 -0.08
C PRO A 14 -11.95 3.69 0.62
N ARG A 15 -12.82 2.94 -0.06
CA ARG A 15 -13.38 1.69 0.45
C ARG A 15 -12.29 0.63 0.63
N TYR A 16 -11.45 0.45 -0.38
CA TYR A 16 -10.38 -0.55 -0.34
C TYR A 16 -9.27 -0.16 0.64
N ALA A 17 -8.91 1.12 0.71
CA ALA A 17 -7.92 1.62 1.65
C ALA A 17 -8.37 1.37 3.11
N LYS A 18 -9.61 1.75 3.44
CA LYS A 18 -10.20 1.49 4.76
C LYS A 18 -10.33 0.00 5.08
N GLN A 19 -10.70 -0.82 4.10
CA GLN A 19 -10.80 -2.27 4.28
C GLN A 19 -9.42 -2.89 4.58
N PHE A 20 -8.38 -2.46 3.88
CA PHE A 20 -7.01 -2.89 4.13
C PHE A 20 -6.52 -2.43 5.50
N ALA A 21 -6.67 -1.14 5.82
CA ALA A 21 -6.34 -0.55 7.11
C ALA A 21 -7.03 -1.29 8.27
N SER A 22 -8.34 -1.57 8.16
CA SER A 22 -9.10 -2.29 9.20
C SER A 22 -8.65 -3.75 9.35
N HIS A 23 -8.26 -4.41 8.26
CA HIS A 23 -7.79 -5.80 8.29
C HIS A 23 -6.46 -5.91 9.04
N PHE A 24 -5.51 -5.02 8.72
CA PHE A 24 -4.16 -5.04 9.26
C PHE A 24 -4.01 -4.30 10.59
N GLY A 25 -4.88 -3.32 10.89
CA GLY A 25 -4.87 -2.55 12.14
C GLY A 25 -5.10 -3.36 13.40
N ARG A 26 -5.46 -4.64 13.28
CA ARG A 26 -5.50 -5.60 14.40
C ARG A 26 -4.11 -6.14 14.78
N LYS A 27 -3.14 -6.00 13.88
CA LYS A 27 -1.79 -6.61 13.98
C LYS A 27 -0.68 -5.57 13.94
N VAL A 28 -0.89 -4.47 13.22
CA VAL A 28 0.10 -3.41 13.05
C VAL A 28 -0.50 -2.04 13.43
N PRO A 29 0.33 -1.06 13.84
CA PRO A 29 -0.11 0.31 13.99
C PRO A 29 -0.69 0.85 12.68
N VAL A 30 -1.79 1.58 12.79
CA VAL A 30 -2.46 2.26 11.69
C VAL A 30 -2.83 3.67 12.11
N GLU A 31 -2.49 4.64 11.27
CA GLU A 31 -2.83 6.04 11.43
C GLU A 31 -3.64 6.50 10.22
N GLU A 32 -4.74 7.22 10.45
CA GLU A 32 -5.51 7.89 9.41
C GLU A 32 -5.13 9.37 9.40
N THR A 33 -4.76 9.89 8.24
CA THR A 33 -4.41 11.31 8.09
C THR A 33 -5.67 12.15 7.85
N PRO A 34 -5.62 13.47 8.09
CA PRO A 34 -6.74 14.37 7.77
C PRO A 34 -7.14 14.36 6.29
N ASP A 35 -6.21 14.00 5.40
CA ASP A 35 -6.41 13.93 3.95
C ASP A 35 -7.10 12.62 3.52
N GLY A 36 -7.36 11.69 4.46
CA GLY A 36 -7.98 10.40 4.20
C GLY A 36 -7.00 9.29 3.83
N ASP A 37 -5.70 9.53 3.98
CA ASP A 37 -4.67 8.51 3.78
C ASP A 37 -4.60 7.57 4.98
N HIS A 38 -4.18 6.33 4.75
CA HIS A 38 -3.92 5.37 5.81
C HIS A 38 -2.44 4.96 5.81
N ARG A 39 -1.76 5.21 6.91
CA ARG A 39 -0.37 4.80 7.14
C ARG A 39 -0.34 3.57 8.03
N LEU A 40 0.31 2.51 7.56
CA LEU A 40 0.50 1.26 8.27
C LEU A 40 1.99 0.99 8.48
N THR A 41 2.38 0.56 9.68
CA THR A 41 3.78 0.29 10.01
C THR A 41 4.02 -1.20 10.25
N PHE A 42 4.64 -1.86 9.28
CA PHE A 42 5.01 -3.27 9.32
C PHE A 42 6.47 -3.43 9.78
N GLN A 43 6.68 -3.57 11.09
CA GLN A 43 8.05 -3.58 11.67
C GLN A 43 8.80 -2.31 11.23
N ASP A 44 9.87 -2.45 10.44
CA ASP A 44 10.66 -1.33 9.91
C ASP A 44 10.23 -0.88 8.49
N THR A 45 9.09 -1.38 7.99
CA THR A 45 8.51 -0.99 6.70
C THR A 45 7.27 -0.13 6.90
N GLU A 46 7.19 0.94 6.13
CA GLU A 46 6.03 1.81 6.05
C GLU A 46 5.22 1.53 4.78
N VAL A 47 3.90 1.45 4.93
CA VAL A 47 2.95 1.38 3.83
C VAL A 47 1.95 2.52 3.96
N VAL A 48 1.86 3.39 2.96
CA VAL A 48 0.88 4.48 2.90
C VAL A 48 -0.11 4.20 1.78
N LEU A 49 -1.40 4.24 2.10
CA LEU A 49 -2.51 4.11 1.17
C LEU A 49 -3.12 5.49 0.96
N GLN A 50 -3.12 5.97 -0.27
CA GLN A 50 -3.61 7.31 -0.64
C GLN A 50 -4.76 7.15 -1.63
N PRO A 51 -6.02 7.22 -1.17
CA PRO A 51 -7.18 7.14 -2.05
C PRO A 51 -7.24 8.35 -2.98
N ALA A 52 -7.40 8.10 -4.28
CA ALA A 52 -7.75 9.11 -5.27
C ALA A 52 -9.11 8.78 -5.91
N ASP A 53 -9.58 9.64 -6.82
CA ASP A 53 -10.91 9.50 -7.42
C ASP A 53 -11.04 8.25 -8.32
N ASP A 54 -9.99 7.91 -9.07
CA ASP A 54 -9.97 6.82 -10.07
C ASP A 54 -8.97 5.69 -9.74
N HIS A 55 -8.17 5.86 -8.68
CA HIS A 55 -7.20 4.87 -8.26
C HIS A 55 -6.87 4.93 -6.77
N LEU A 56 -6.33 3.83 -6.25
CA LEU A 56 -5.65 3.79 -4.96
C LEU A 56 -4.15 3.81 -5.21
N LEU A 57 -3.47 4.86 -4.73
CA LEU A 57 -2.02 4.91 -4.72
C LEU A 57 -1.49 4.26 -3.43
N ILE A 58 -0.42 3.50 -3.56
CA ILE A 58 0.22 2.77 -2.48
C ILE A 58 1.68 3.15 -2.50
N ARG A 59 2.25 3.55 -1.36
CA ARG A 59 3.69 3.76 -1.20
C ARG A 59 4.21 2.75 -0.21
N VAL A 60 5.27 2.03 -0.57
CA VAL A 60 5.98 1.14 0.35
C VAL A 60 7.41 1.65 0.49
N THR A 61 7.87 1.82 1.72
CA THR A 61 9.25 2.19 2.06
C THR A 61 9.79 1.18 3.04
N SER A 62 10.89 0.52 2.68
CA SER A 62 11.45 -0.61 3.44
C SER A 62 12.94 -0.40 3.74
N PRO A 63 13.52 -1.12 4.72
CA PRO A 63 14.94 -1.01 5.03
C PRO A 63 15.84 -1.57 3.91
N ASP A 64 15.35 -2.56 3.16
CA ASP A 64 16.07 -3.23 2.08
C ASP A 64 15.13 -3.71 0.96
N ALA A 65 15.69 -4.04 -0.20
CA ALA A 65 14.92 -4.41 -1.39
C ALA A 65 14.21 -5.76 -1.29
N SER A 66 14.70 -6.68 -0.45
CA SER A 66 14.08 -7.99 -0.24
C SER A 66 12.81 -7.83 0.60
N THR A 67 12.89 -7.01 1.65
CA THR A 67 11.73 -6.64 2.46
C THR A 67 10.71 -5.86 1.63
N LEU A 68 11.16 -4.93 0.78
CA LEU A 68 10.28 -4.19 -0.13
C LEU A 68 9.47 -5.13 -1.03
N THR A 69 10.14 -6.03 -1.74
CA THR A 69 9.49 -7.01 -2.63
C THR A 69 8.48 -7.86 -1.88
N THR A 70 8.84 -8.34 -0.68
CA THR A 70 7.95 -9.15 0.15
C THR A 70 6.69 -8.39 0.54
N ILE A 71 6.82 -7.11 0.93
CA ILE A 71 5.67 -6.30 1.34
C ILE A 71 4.82 -5.91 0.13
N GLN A 72 5.41 -5.63 -1.03
CA GLN A 72 4.68 -5.44 -2.29
C GLN A 72 3.77 -6.63 -2.59
N ASP A 73 4.31 -7.86 -2.52
CA ASP A 73 3.55 -9.09 -2.77
C ASP A 73 2.40 -9.28 -1.77
N VAL A 74 2.66 -9.00 -0.49
CA VAL A 74 1.63 -9.07 0.56
C VAL A 74 0.52 -8.06 0.30
N VAL A 75 0.87 -6.81 -0.04
CA VAL A 75 -0.11 -5.76 -0.33
C VAL A 75 -0.92 -6.10 -1.58
N SER A 76 -0.25 -6.51 -2.67
CA SER A 76 -0.90 -6.95 -3.91
C SER A 76 -1.92 -8.05 -3.65
N SER A 77 -1.48 -9.15 -3.03
CA SER A 77 -2.33 -10.32 -2.77
C SER A 77 -3.59 -9.97 -1.96
N HIS A 78 -3.48 -9.09 -0.97
CA HIS A 78 -4.63 -8.70 -0.15
C HIS A 78 -5.59 -7.78 -0.91
N LEU A 79 -5.09 -6.78 -1.64
CA LEU A 79 -5.93 -5.87 -2.42
C LEU A 79 -6.65 -6.59 -3.55
N GLU A 80 -5.94 -7.43 -4.31
CA GLU A 80 -6.53 -8.28 -5.36
C GLU A 80 -7.57 -9.23 -4.77
N ARG A 81 -7.30 -9.80 -3.58
CA ARG A 81 -8.27 -10.67 -2.89
C ARG A 81 -9.52 -9.92 -2.44
N PHE A 82 -9.40 -8.70 -1.93
CA PHE A 82 -10.54 -7.85 -1.58
C PHE A 82 -11.33 -7.43 -2.81
N GLY A 83 -10.63 -7.17 -3.91
CA GLY A 83 -11.14 -6.74 -5.19
C GLY A 83 -11.46 -7.86 -6.18
N ARG A 84 -11.48 -9.14 -5.77
CA ARG A 84 -11.64 -10.27 -6.71
C ARG A 84 -12.86 -10.17 -7.63
N ARG A 85 -13.96 -9.58 -7.15
CA ARG A 85 -15.19 -9.35 -7.94
C ARG A 85 -15.07 -8.19 -8.91
N ASN A 86 -14.10 -7.32 -8.68
CA ASN A 86 -13.81 -6.10 -9.44
C ASN A 86 -12.50 -6.23 -10.24
N GLU A 87 -11.92 -7.43 -10.28
CA GLU A 87 -10.68 -7.73 -11.03
C GLU A 87 -9.53 -6.76 -10.73
N LEU A 88 -9.46 -6.27 -9.48
CA LEU A 88 -8.40 -5.36 -9.08
C LEU A 88 -7.04 -6.03 -9.27
N THR A 89 -6.09 -5.25 -9.79
CA THR A 89 -4.70 -5.63 -9.99
C THR A 89 -3.82 -4.49 -9.53
N VAL A 90 -2.73 -4.80 -8.81
CA VAL A 90 -1.77 -3.79 -8.38
C VAL A 90 -0.61 -3.73 -9.37
N THR A 91 -0.32 -2.53 -9.88
CA THR A 91 0.84 -2.29 -10.74
C THR A 91 1.88 -1.49 -9.97
N TRP A 92 3.09 -2.04 -9.84
CA TRP A 92 4.20 -1.40 -9.12
C TRP A 92 5.18 -0.73 -10.08
N ASP A 93 5.66 0.45 -9.69
CA ASP A 93 6.79 1.13 -10.31
C ASP A 93 8.11 0.47 -9.87
N GLU A 94 9.16 0.66 -10.66
CA GLU A 94 10.50 0.17 -10.32
C GLU A 94 10.94 0.69 -8.94
N PRO A 95 11.45 -0.20 -8.05
CA PRO A 95 12.01 0.21 -6.78
C PRO A 95 13.07 1.30 -6.97
N THR A 96 12.83 2.45 -6.36
CA THR A 96 13.81 3.52 -6.28
C THR A 96 14.50 3.39 -4.94
N ASP A 97 15.81 3.15 -4.96
CA ASP A 97 16.60 3.33 -3.75
C ASP A 97 16.75 4.82 -3.51
N ASP A 98 16.05 5.35 -2.50
CA ASP A 98 16.35 6.66 -1.97
C ASP A 98 17.67 6.52 -1.17
N SER A 99 18.75 6.38 -1.95
CA SER A 99 20.13 6.62 -1.56
C SER A 99 20.40 8.10 -1.80
N ALA A 100 19.57 8.98 -1.24
CA ALA A 100 19.80 10.41 -1.30
C ALA A 100 20.75 10.82 -0.17
N GLY A 101 22.03 10.93 -0.52
CA GLY A 101 22.98 11.92 0.03
C GLY A 101 23.69 11.60 1.33
#